data_AF-A0A2V6HBZ0-F1
#
_entry.id   AF-A0A2V6HBZ0-F1
#
_cell.length_a   1.000
_cell.length_b   1.000
_cell.length_c   1.000
_cell.angle_alpha   90.00
_cell.angle_beta   90.00
_cell.angle_gamma   90.00
#
_symmetry.space_group_name_H-M   'P 1'
#
loop_
_entity.id
_entity.type
_entity.pdbx_description
1 polymer ?
#
loop_
_entity_poly.entity_id
_entity_poly.type
_entity_poly.pdbx_seq_one_letter_code
_entity_poly.pdbx_strand_id
1 'polypeptide(L)'
;MKNYIRLIALALSFSTFLLLAPASSAQNKGAKLQAISQQLNLTPQQKAKVLPILADEAPKVEAVKNNSSLSGMQKMQQLRAIHQQTDPQMKAILSPDQYQKLQAIRQQAIREAMQKRRGG
;
A
#
# COMPACT_ATOMS: atom_id res chain seq x y z
N MET A 1 43.12 53.45 -19.12
CA MET A 1 41.85 53.78 -18.45
C MET A 1 41.59 52.71 -17.40
N LYS A 2 41.78 53.08 -16.13
CA LYS A 2 41.45 52.26 -14.96
C LYS A 2 39.93 52.24 -14.82
N ASN A 3 39.36 51.15 -14.28
CA ASN A 3 38.29 51.17 -13.27
C ASN A 3 38.04 49.74 -12.75
N TYR A 4 38.66 49.42 -11.61
CA TYR A 4 38.25 48.34 -10.72
C TYR A 4 37.41 48.98 -9.61
N ILE A 5 36.16 48.55 -9.47
CA ILE A 5 35.38 48.78 -8.25
C ILE A 5 34.97 47.41 -7.73
N ARG A 6 35.57 47.04 -6.59
CA ARG A 6 35.13 45.95 -5.74
C ARG A 6 33.92 46.40 -4.91
N LEU A 7 33.16 45.44 -4.39
CA LEU A 7 32.43 45.39 -3.10
C LEU A 7 31.12 44.59 -3.29
N ILE A 8 31.14 43.28 -2.99
CA ILE A 8 30.52 42.67 -1.79
C ILE A 8 29.01 42.95 -1.70
N ALA A 9 28.21 41.96 -2.09
CA ALA A 9 26.93 41.71 -1.46
C ALA A 9 26.75 40.20 -1.35
N LEU A 10 26.95 39.72 -0.12
CA LEU A 10 26.66 38.39 0.36
C LEU A 10 25.13 38.17 0.21
N ALA A 11 24.70 37.41 -0.78
CA ALA A 11 23.36 36.83 -0.79
C ALA A 11 23.50 35.35 -0.43
N LEU A 12 23.72 35.10 0.87
CA LEU A 12 23.45 33.81 1.49
C LEU A 12 21.93 33.58 1.46
N SER A 13 21.45 33.09 0.34
CA SER A 13 20.16 32.41 0.26
C SER A 13 20.29 31.28 -0.74
N PHE A 14 21.16 30.31 -0.43
CA PHE A 14 20.86 28.95 -0.87
C PHE A 14 19.65 28.54 -0.04
N SER A 15 18.46 28.89 -0.56
CA SER A 15 17.22 28.25 -0.15
C SER A 15 17.49 26.75 -0.27
N THR A 16 17.72 26.11 0.86
CA THR A 16 17.55 24.68 0.98
C THR A 16 16.09 24.46 0.61
N PHE A 17 15.90 24.11 -0.66
CA PHE A 17 14.68 23.51 -1.15
C PHE A 17 14.50 22.26 -0.30
N LEU A 18 13.73 22.41 0.78
CA LEU A 18 13.29 21.31 1.60
C LEU A 18 12.36 20.51 0.69
N LEU A 19 12.95 19.58 -0.05
CA LEU A 19 12.25 18.61 -0.85
C LEU A 19 11.49 17.74 0.14
N LEU A 20 10.28 18.20 0.50
CA LEU A 20 9.31 17.46 1.27
C LEU A 20 8.93 16.25 0.43
N ALA A 21 9.72 15.18 0.59
CA ALA A 21 9.42 13.89 0.01
C ALA A 21 7.97 13.54 0.37
N PRO A 22 7.18 12.96 -0.55
CA PRO A 22 5.78 12.67 -0.31
C PRO A 22 5.66 11.55 0.74
N ALA A 23 5.67 11.92 2.02
CA ALA A 23 5.42 11.05 3.17
C ALA A 23 4.01 10.41 3.14
N SER A 24 3.15 10.85 2.22
CA SER A 24 1.74 10.48 2.15
C SER A 24 1.48 9.05 1.68
N SER A 25 2.38 8.42 0.91
CA SER A 25 2.13 7.08 0.33
C SER A 25 2.53 5.93 1.25
N ALA A 26 3.65 6.05 1.99
CA ALA A 26 4.12 5.04 2.93
C ALA A 26 3.25 5.00 4.20
N GLN A 27 2.83 6.18 4.70
CA GLN A 27 1.97 6.30 5.87
C GLN A 27 0.60 5.64 5.65
N ASN A 28 0.04 5.75 4.44
CA ASN A 28 -1.27 5.18 4.10
C ASN A 28 -1.23 3.64 3.97
N LYS A 29 -0.11 3.07 3.48
CA LYS A 29 0.10 1.62 3.41
C LYS A 29 0.16 1.00 4.81
N GLY A 30 0.91 1.61 5.73
CA GLY A 30 0.97 1.17 7.12
C GLY A 30 -0.40 1.16 7.81
N ALA A 31 -1.18 2.22 7.61
CA ALA A 31 -2.53 2.33 8.17
C ALA A 31 -3.47 1.21 7.69
N LYS A 32 -3.42 0.86 6.40
CA LYS A 32 -4.26 -0.23 5.86
C LYS A 32 -3.89 -1.60 6.42
N LEU A 33 -2.59 -1.89 6.54
CA LEU A 33 -2.12 -3.15 7.14
C LEU A 33 -2.53 -3.26 8.61
N GLN A 34 -2.43 -2.15 9.35
CA GLN A 34 -2.88 -2.07 10.73
C GLN A 34 -4.40 -2.23 10.86
N ALA A 35 -5.19 -1.65 9.96
CA ALA A 35 -6.63 -1.81 9.95
C ALA A 35 -7.05 -3.27 9.76
N ILE A 36 -6.44 -4.00 8.81
CA ILE A 36 -6.71 -5.44 8.62
C ILE A 36 -6.36 -6.22 9.90
N SER A 37 -5.19 -5.92 10.48
CA SER A 37 -4.74 -6.55 11.73
C SER A 37 -5.71 -6.34 12.91
N GLN A 38 -6.27 -5.12 13.03
CA GLN A 38 -7.29 -4.79 14.02
C GLN A 38 -8.62 -5.50 13.71
N GLN A 39 -9.07 -5.49 12.46
CA GLN A 39 -10.29 -6.17 12.05
C GLN A 39 -10.22 -7.67 12.34
N LEU A 40 -9.06 -8.31 12.18
CA LEU A 40 -8.86 -9.72 12.50
C LEU A 40 -8.63 -10.01 13.99
N ASN A 41 -8.60 -8.98 14.85
CA ASN A 41 -8.28 -9.12 16.28
C ASN A 41 -7.01 -9.96 16.52
N LEU A 42 -5.96 -9.71 15.74
CA LEU A 42 -4.75 -10.54 15.81
C LEU A 42 -4.04 -10.39 17.16
N THR A 43 -3.58 -11.51 17.72
CA THR A 43 -2.67 -11.48 18.87
C THR A 43 -1.31 -10.89 18.48
N PRO A 44 -0.49 -10.39 19.42
CA PRO A 44 0.85 -9.87 19.10
C PRO A 44 1.70 -10.86 18.29
N GLN A 45 1.63 -12.15 18.62
CA GLN A 45 2.35 -13.22 17.92
C GLN A 45 1.82 -13.43 16.49
N GLN A 46 0.49 -13.39 16.29
CA GLN A 46 -0.10 -13.46 14.95
C GLN A 46 0.27 -12.24 14.12
N LYS A 47 0.23 -11.03 14.71
CA LYS A 47 0.63 -9.77 14.03
C LYS A 47 2.04 -9.87 13.46
N ALA A 48 3.00 -10.36 14.26
CA ALA A 48 4.38 -10.51 13.85
C ALA A 48 4.55 -11.41 12.61
N LYS A 49 3.64 -12.39 12.42
CA LYS A 49 3.67 -13.31 11.27
C LYS A 49 2.81 -12.85 10.09
N VAL A 50 1.66 -12.23 10.34
CA VAL A 50 0.69 -11.83 9.30
C VAL A 50 1.08 -10.53 8.61
N LEU A 51 1.57 -9.54 9.36
CA LEU A 51 1.93 -8.23 8.80
C LEU A 51 2.96 -8.30 7.67
N PRO A 52 4.07 -9.07 7.76
CA PRO A 52 5.00 -9.19 6.63
C PRO A 52 4.34 -9.80 5.39
N ILE A 53 3.50 -10.83 5.55
CA ILE A 53 2.78 -11.45 4.43
C ILE A 53 1.86 -10.43 3.73
N LEU A 54 1.11 -9.65 4.51
CA LEU A 54 0.25 -8.60 3.96
C LEU A 54 1.05 -7.45 3.33
N ALA A 55 2.21 -7.12 3.89
CA ALA A 55 3.11 -6.12 3.33
C ALA A 55 3.68 -6.55 1.96
N ASP A 56 3.97 -7.84 1.79
CA ASP A 56 4.43 -8.42 0.52
C ASP A 56 3.32 -8.49 -0.55
N GLU A 57 2.06 -8.73 -0.13
CA GLU A 57 0.90 -8.69 -1.03
C GLU A 57 0.54 -7.27 -1.46
N ALA A 58 0.66 -6.29 -0.57
CA ALA A 58 0.20 -4.91 -0.78
C ALA A 58 0.67 -4.27 -2.11
N PRO A 59 1.95 -4.31 -2.49
CA PRO A 59 2.39 -3.72 -3.77
C PRO A 59 1.78 -4.44 -4.98
N LYS A 60 1.63 -5.77 -4.93
CA LYS A 60 1.02 -6.55 -6.02
C LYS A 60 -0.45 -6.20 -6.19
N VAL A 61 -1.19 -6.10 -5.08
CA VAL A 61 -2.60 -5.71 -5.07
C VAL A 61 -2.79 -4.31 -5.64
N GLU A 62 -1.97 -3.34 -5.21
CA GLU A 62 -2.04 -1.98 -5.74
C GLU A 62 -1.69 -1.90 -7.23
N ALA A 63 -0.68 -2.66 -7.70
CA ALA A 63 -0.35 -2.74 -9.11
C ALA A 63 -1.55 -3.22 -9.96
N VAL A 64 -2.22 -4.28 -9.53
CA VAL A 64 -3.40 -4.81 -10.24
C VAL A 64 -4.56 -3.81 -10.22
N LYS A 65 -4.83 -3.18 -9.07
CA LYS A 65 -5.91 -2.18 -8.94
C LYS A 65 -5.68 -0.98 -9.85
N ASN A 66 -4.46 -0.48 -9.91
CA ASN A 66 -4.10 0.73 -10.64
C ASN A 66 -3.80 0.48 -12.12
N ASN A 67 -3.63 -0.78 -12.55
CA ASN A 67 -3.42 -1.11 -13.97
C ASN A 67 -4.68 -0.75 -14.80
N SER A 68 -4.56 0.23 -15.68
CA SER A 68 -5.68 0.74 -16.47
C SER A 68 -6.04 -0.13 -17.67
N SER A 69 -5.10 -0.97 -18.12
CA SER A 69 -5.21 -1.86 -19.28
C SER A 69 -5.93 -3.17 -18.97
N LEU A 70 -6.11 -3.52 -17.69
CA LEU A 70 -6.84 -4.72 -17.28
C LEU A 70 -8.34 -4.45 -17.18
N SER A 71 -9.14 -5.36 -17.75
CA SER A 71 -10.57 -5.43 -17.48
C SER A 71 -10.85 -5.79 -16.01
N GLY A 72 -12.06 -5.52 -15.53
CA GLY A 72 -12.46 -5.91 -14.17
C GLY A 72 -12.23 -7.40 -13.91
N MET A 73 -12.66 -8.26 -14.83
CA MET A 73 -12.49 -9.71 -14.72
C MET A 73 -11.02 -10.13 -14.59
N GLN A 74 -10.14 -9.53 -15.39
CA GLN A 74 -8.69 -9.80 -15.31
C GLN A 74 -8.11 -9.33 -13.96
N LYS A 75 -8.54 -8.15 -13.46
CA LYS A 75 -8.12 -7.68 -12.14
C LYS A 75 -8.55 -8.63 -11.04
N MET A 76 -9.82 -9.07 -11.06
CA MET A 76 -10.31 -10.05 -10.10
C MET A 76 -9.46 -11.33 -10.12
N GLN A 77 -9.17 -11.87 -11.30
CA GLN A 77 -8.39 -13.10 -11.42
C GLN A 77 -6.98 -12.93 -10.84
N GLN A 78 -6.30 -11.83 -11.16
CA GLN A 78 -4.97 -11.54 -10.63
C GLN A 78 -4.98 -11.30 -9.12
N LEU A 79 -5.98 -10.58 -8.59
CA LEU A 79 -6.14 -10.38 -7.14
C LEU A 79 -6.37 -11.72 -6.41
N ARG A 80 -7.21 -12.61 -6.96
CA ARG A 80 -7.40 -13.95 -6.40
C ARG A 80 -6.10 -14.75 -6.40
N ALA A 81 -5.34 -14.69 -7.50
CA ALA A 81 -4.06 -15.38 -7.60
C ALA A 81 -3.06 -14.88 -6.53
N ILE A 82 -2.97 -13.56 -6.33
CA ILE A 82 -2.12 -12.97 -5.27
C ILE A 82 -2.52 -13.51 -3.89
N HIS A 83 -3.83 -13.54 -3.58
CA HIS A 83 -4.30 -14.03 -2.28
C HIS A 83 -4.13 -15.54 -2.10
N GLN A 84 -4.22 -16.32 -3.19
CA GLN A 84 -4.00 -17.77 -3.16
C GLN A 84 -2.55 -18.14 -2.86
N GLN A 85 -1.58 -17.31 -3.31
CA GLN A 85 -0.16 -17.55 -3.04
C GLN A 85 0.18 -17.60 -1.55
N THR A 86 -0.54 -16.84 -0.72
CA THR A 86 -0.29 -16.73 0.72
C THR A 86 -1.34 -17.45 1.58
N ASP A 87 -2.38 -18.01 0.95
CA ASP A 87 -3.50 -18.67 1.63
C ASP A 87 -3.07 -19.78 2.61
N PRO A 88 -2.10 -20.67 2.25
CA PRO A 88 -1.62 -21.69 3.18
C PRO A 88 -0.96 -21.10 4.42
N GLN A 89 -0.18 -20.02 4.26
CA GLN A 89 0.49 -19.35 5.38
C GLN A 89 -0.54 -18.68 6.30
N MET A 90 -1.56 -18.04 5.72
CA MET A 90 -2.63 -17.41 6.50
C MET A 90 -3.41 -18.45 7.30
N LYS A 91 -3.76 -19.61 6.70
CA LYS A 91 -4.43 -20.72 7.40
C LYS A 91 -3.61 -21.29 8.57
N ALA A 92 -2.29 -21.29 8.45
CA ALA A 92 -1.41 -21.81 9.50
C ALA A 92 -1.29 -20.87 10.71
N ILE A 93 -1.59 -19.57 10.55
CA ILE A 93 -1.41 -18.54 11.59
C ILE A 93 -2.74 -18.12 12.23
N LEU A 94 -3.80 -18.06 11.42
CA LEU A 94 -5.11 -17.54 11.83
C LEU A 94 -5.99 -18.67 12.38
N SER A 95 -6.87 -18.31 13.32
CA SER A 95 -7.99 -19.20 13.68
C SER A 95 -8.97 -19.33 12.50
N PRO A 96 -9.85 -20.35 12.50
CA PRO A 96 -10.88 -20.49 11.46
C PRO A 96 -11.72 -19.23 11.27
N ASP A 97 -12.17 -18.60 12.35
CA ASP A 97 -12.98 -17.38 12.31
C ASP A 97 -12.22 -16.18 11.76
N GLN A 98 -10.96 -16.01 12.17
CA GLN A 98 -10.09 -14.95 11.67
C GLN A 98 -9.82 -15.14 10.17
N TYR A 99 -9.55 -16.38 9.75
CA TYR A 99 -9.34 -16.70 8.35
C TYR A 99 -10.60 -16.44 7.52
N GLN A 100 -11.79 -16.83 8.00
CA GLN A 100 -13.05 -16.51 7.33
C GLN A 100 -13.26 -15.00 7.20
N LYS A 101 -12.92 -14.22 8.24
CA LYS A 101 -12.99 -12.76 8.19
C LYS A 101 -11.99 -12.17 7.19
N LEU A 102 -10.77 -12.72 7.10
CA LEU A 102 -9.80 -12.32 6.08
C LEU A 102 -10.33 -12.58 4.66
N GLN A 103 -10.96 -13.72 4.42
CA GLN A 103 -11.58 -14.04 3.13
C GLN A 103 -12.68 -13.04 2.78
N ALA A 104 -13.51 -12.65 3.74
CA ALA A 104 -14.54 -11.64 3.53
C ALA A 104 -13.94 -10.27 3.15
N ILE A 105 -12.89 -9.83 3.85
CA ILE A 105 -12.16 -8.59 3.53
C ILE A 105 -11.58 -8.64 2.11
N ARG A 106 -10.95 -9.76 1.72
CA ARG A 106 -10.39 -9.98 0.38
C ARG A 106 -11.47 -9.96 -0.70
N GLN A 107 -12.61 -10.61 -0.46
CA GLN A 107 -13.74 -10.60 -1.39
C GLN A 107 -14.32 -9.19 -1.58
N GLN A 108 -14.42 -8.41 -0.50
CA GLN A 108 -14.87 -7.04 -0.57
C GLN A 108 -13.91 -6.17 -1.39
N ALA A 109 -12.61 -6.29 -1.17
CA ALA A 109 -11.59 -5.58 -1.95
C ALA A 109 -11.67 -5.91 -3.45
N ILE A 110 -11.95 -7.17 -3.81
CA ILE A 110 -12.18 -7.59 -5.19
C ILE A 110 -13.44 -6.93 -5.77
N ARG A 111 -14.55 -6.90 -5.02
CA ARG A 111 -15.81 -6.27 -5.46
C ARG A 111 -15.63 -4.78 -5.72
N GLU A 112 -14.94 -4.07 -4.82
CA GLU A 112 -14.63 -2.65 -4.98
C GLU A 112 -13.80 -2.38 -6.25
N ALA A 113 -12.82 -3.23 -6.54
CA ALA A 113 -12.03 -3.15 -7.76
C ALA A 113 -12.86 -3.33 -9.03
N MET A 114 -13.93 -4.14 -8.97
CA MET A 114 -14.88 -4.34 -10.08
C MET A 114 -15.82 -3.14 -10.27
N GLN A 115 -16.33 -2.57 -9.17
CA GLN A 115 -17.33 -1.50 -9.19
C GLN A 115 -16.75 -0.17 -9.69
N LYS A 116 -15.49 0.14 -9.38
CA LYS A 116 -14.83 1.40 -9.77
C LYS A 116 -14.69 1.60 -11.30
N ARG A 117 -15.07 0.61 -12.11
CA ARG A 117 -15.10 0.68 -13.59
C ARG A 117 -16.51 0.73 -14.19
N ARG A 118 -17.56 0.44 -13.42
CA ARG A 118 -18.95 0.45 -13.93
C ARG A 118 -19.63 1.81 -13.78
N GLY A 119 -19.07 2.70 -12.96
CA GLY A 119 -19.61 4.04 -12.69
C GLY A 119 -18.67 5.18 -13.06
N GLY A 120 -17.76 4.96 -14.01
CA GLY A 120 -16.86 5.97 -14.58
C GLY A 120 -16.90 5.92 -16.10
#